data_AF-A0A9W8H7T3-F1
#
_entry.id   AF-A0A9W8H7T3-F1
#
_cell.length_a   1.000
_cell.length_b   1.000
_cell.length_c   1.000
_cell.angle_alpha   90.00
_cell.angle_beta   90.00
_cell.angle_gamma   90.00
#
_symmetry.space_group_name_H-M   'P 1'
#
loop_
_entity.id
_entity.type
_entity.pdbx_description
1 polymer ?
#
loop_
_entity_poly.entity_id
_entity_poly.type
_entity_poly.pdbx_seq_one_letter_code
_entity_poly.pdbx_strand_id
1 'polypeptide(L)'
;MAIVKQEKGDDDEGEEKEEGSRKRTAEMLAAAAKTKQGWYARVTKRADAAYDRERGRIDWELVSAELGLPLIGCLHMFDASVSTVAVRSLPGAGDWADDEMLVMRDFVSANFEALAGDGWRLVGVYMNASGADCLDAYRRIRRGKLTPEMCKVLGEWRGDGMEWDEIHRLHPIWPTSDALRVSFSAHMQRRKRTPNQLVMPRQPDAPRRRSKPKGLVAPKPPLVTPKPLVAPKPPVVPNTDHTVKWTPEENGQMEAIIAEHYPAGGRAHVVRAAEHRFPFRTLQSVRAKVDRILGKKQLLNRILAGQVPTAFVCRKGSSYFWSDDQVARLRSLVAEYGKYAVDWRAVSAELGRSPHACQEKYTRTAGGLGTKRPATAAAAAAAAGTRRALASFNALSTKDKMRIHAIVRKGAGVVPYSEIRVQARAPFVGVERRRQSDTYANYCAARHPVYLARARHPDTIRTVDAILRGAANAGKKANELDIPNSLVHDLLRRRRGGLPWV
;
A
#
# COMPACT_ATOMS: atom_id res chain seq x y z
N MET A 1 -63.52 -3.52 -60.24
CA MET A 1 -63.42 -2.29 -59.41
C MET A 1 -64.19 -2.53 -58.13
N ALA A 2 -63.48 -2.79 -57.03
CA ALA A 2 -64.06 -2.88 -55.69
C ALA A 2 -63.24 -1.97 -54.78
N ILE A 3 -63.90 -0.96 -54.21
CA ILE A 3 -63.33 0.06 -53.34
C ILE A 3 -63.28 -0.53 -51.93
N VAL A 4 -62.07 -0.75 -51.41
CA VAL A 4 -61.84 -1.16 -50.02
C VAL A 4 -61.85 0.09 -49.13
N LYS A 5 -62.84 0.18 -48.24
CA LYS A 5 -62.87 1.16 -47.14
C LYS A 5 -61.87 0.72 -46.07
N GLN A 6 -60.90 1.59 -45.75
CA GLN A 6 -60.09 1.46 -44.54
C GLN A 6 -60.90 1.97 -43.34
N GLU A 7 -61.16 1.10 -42.38
CA GLU A 7 -61.64 1.47 -41.05
C GLU A 7 -60.48 2.01 -40.22
N LYS A 8 -60.73 3.14 -39.58
CA LYS A 8 -59.81 3.89 -38.73
C LYS A 8 -60.00 3.34 -37.30
N GLY A 9 -59.02 2.59 -36.80
CA GLY A 9 -59.04 2.03 -35.45
C GLY A 9 -58.77 3.09 -34.38
N ASP A 10 -59.61 3.11 -33.36
CA ASP A 10 -59.49 3.93 -32.15
C ASP A 10 -58.44 3.30 -31.20
N ASP A 11 -57.22 3.83 -31.20
CA ASP A 11 -56.09 3.37 -30.37
C ASP A 11 -55.80 4.29 -29.15
N ASP A 12 -56.75 5.16 -28.74
CA ASP A 12 -56.48 6.24 -27.77
C ASP A 12 -56.77 5.91 -26.28
N GLU A 13 -57.21 4.69 -25.94
CA GLU A 13 -57.53 4.32 -24.54
C GLU A 13 -56.36 3.70 -23.73
N GLY A 14 -55.17 3.58 -24.33
CA GLY A 14 -54.00 2.93 -23.73
C GLY A 14 -53.21 3.81 -22.77
N GLU A 15 -53.16 5.13 -22.99
CA GLU A 15 -52.23 6.03 -22.27
C GLU A 15 -52.73 6.40 -20.86
N GLU A 16 -54.03 6.57 -20.64
CA GLU A 16 -54.57 6.98 -19.33
C GLU A 16 -54.39 5.91 -18.24
N LYS A 17 -54.40 4.62 -18.60
CA LYS A 17 -54.19 3.52 -17.64
C LYS A 17 -52.73 3.42 -17.19
N GLU A 18 -51.79 3.77 -18.04
CA GLU A 18 -50.36 3.70 -17.71
C GLU A 18 -49.93 4.88 -16.82
N GLU A 19 -50.49 6.07 -17.04
CA GLU A 19 -50.24 7.24 -16.21
C GLU A 19 -50.80 7.08 -14.78
N GLY A 20 -52.01 6.52 -14.66
CA GLY A 20 -52.59 6.19 -13.35
C GLY A 20 -51.75 5.17 -12.55
N SER A 21 -51.15 4.19 -13.22
CA SER A 21 -50.26 3.20 -12.59
C SER A 21 -48.98 3.86 -12.07
N ARG A 22 -48.29 4.66 -12.91
CA ARG A 22 -47.06 5.37 -12.53
C ARG A 22 -47.27 6.33 -11.35
N LYS A 23 -48.41 7.00 -11.30
CA LYS A 23 -48.77 7.91 -10.19
C LYS A 23 -48.90 7.15 -8.86
N ARG A 24 -49.56 5.99 -8.85
CA ARG A 24 -49.70 5.15 -7.64
C ARG A 24 -48.36 4.62 -7.14
N THR A 25 -47.47 4.20 -8.05
CA THR A 25 -46.12 3.73 -7.67
C THR A 25 -45.28 4.87 -7.07
N ALA A 26 -45.37 6.08 -7.64
CA ALA A 26 -44.68 7.24 -7.12
C ALA A 26 -45.18 7.65 -5.73
N GLU A 27 -46.49 7.64 -5.49
CA GLU A 27 -47.10 7.93 -4.19
C GLU A 27 -46.71 6.88 -3.12
N MET A 28 -46.69 5.59 -3.48
CA MET A 28 -46.24 4.52 -2.59
C MET A 28 -44.76 4.68 -2.22
N LEU A 29 -43.89 5.01 -3.18
CA LEU A 29 -42.47 5.25 -2.92
C LEU A 29 -42.25 6.51 -2.07
N ALA A 30 -43.03 7.57 -2.28
CA ALA A 30 -42.97 8.78 -1.47
C ALA A 30 -43.44 8.52 -0.03
N ALA A 31 -44.52 7.76 0.17
CA ALA A 31 -44.99 7.35 1.48
C ALA A 31 -43.94 6.50 2.22
N ALA A 32 -43.35 5.51 1.54
CA ALA A 32 -42.28 4.69 2.11
C ALA A 32 -41.03 5.52 2.45
N ALA A 33 -40.67 6.51 1.63
CA ALA A 33 -39.57 7.43 1.92
C ALA A 33 -39.85 8.31 3.13
N LYS A 34 -41.09 8.81 3.27
CA LYS A 34 -41.53 9.60 4.43
C LYS A 34 -41.51 8.79 5.72
N THR A 35 -41.96 7.52 5.67
CA THR A 35 -41.87 6.59 6.80
C THR A 35 -40.43 6.29 7.17
N LYS A 36 -39.54 6.08 6.19
CA LYS A 36 -38.09 5.91 6.44
C LYS A 36 -37.51 7.14 7.13
N GLN A 37 -37.76 8.34 6.61
CA GLN A 37 -37.24 9.58 7.19
C GLN A 37 -37.68 9.78 8.65
N GLY A 38 -38.92 9.40 8.98
CA GLY A 38 -39.40 9.39 10.36
C GLY A 38 -38.62 8.44 11.28
N TRP A 39 -38.16 7.29 10.76
CA TRP A 39 -37.32 6.36 11.53
C TRP A 39 -35.91 6.89 11.78
N TYR A 40 -35.24 7.50 10.80
CA TYR A 40 -33.91 8.11 11.02
C TYR A 40 -33.97 9.14 12.15
N ALA A 41 -34.96 10.04 12.13
CA ALA A 41 -35.13 11.06 13.16
C ALA A 41 -35.41 10.44 14.55
N ARG A 42 -36.24 9.40 14.63
CA ARG A 42 -36.53 8.70 15.90
C ARG A 42 -35.31 8.01 16.48
N VAL A 43 -34.57 7.27 15.63
CA VAL A 43 -33.35 6.57 16.04
C VAL A 43 -32.30 7.57 16.51
N THR A 44 -32.01 8.62 15.75
CA THR A 44 -31.03 9.64 16.15
C THR A 44 -31.43 10.37 17.43
N LYS A 45 -32.70 10.79 17.56
CA LYS A 45 -33.19 11.43 18.78
C LYS A 45 -33.03 10.53 20.01
N ARG A 46 -33.30 9.23 19.87
CA ARG A 46 -33.17 8.31 21.00
C ARG A 46 -31.72 7.99 21.32
N ALA A 47 -30.88 7.84 20.30
CA ALA A 47 -29.44 7.67 20.44
C ALA A 47 -28.80 8.84 21.21
N ASP A 48 -29.16 10.09 20.89
CA ASP A 48 -28.71 11.27 21.62
C ASP A 48 -29.11 11.23 23.10
N ALA A 49 -30.32 10.76 23.40
CA ALA A 49 -30.83 10.63 24.77
C ALA A 49 -30.21 9.46 25.54
N ALA A 50 -29.68 8.46 24.84
CA ALA A 50 -28.99 7.29 25.40
C ALA A 50 -27.45 7.44 25.40
N TYR A 51 -26.94 8.65 25.15
CA TYR A 51 -25.51 8.93 25.17
C TYR A 51 -24.97 8.98 26.61
N ASP A 52 -24.09 8.05 26.93
CA ASP A 52 -23.33 8.01 28.16
C ASP A 52 -22.10 8.92 28.03
N ARG A 53 -22.11 10.04 28.76
CA ARG A 53 -21.02 11.03 28.74
C ARG A 53 -19.74 10.53 29.41
N GLU A 54 -19.85 9.66 30.40
CA GLU A 54 -18.68 9.13 31.13
C GLU A 54 -17.92 8.14 30.25
N ARG A 55 -18.66 7.27 29.56
CA ARG A 55 -18.09 6.30 28.61
C ARG A 55 -17.86 6.86 27.22
N GLY A 56 -18.43 8.03 26.93
CA GLY A 56 -18.34 8.69 25.62
C GLY A 56 -18.95 7.86 24.48
N ARG A 57 -20.01 7.09 24.75
CA ARG A 57 -20.66 6.17 23.80
C ARG A 57 -22.17 6.14 23.97
N ILE A 58 -22.88 5.69 22.94
CA ILE A 58 -24.34 5.51 22.98
C ILE A 58 -24.64 4.08 23.44
N ASP A 59 -25.62 3.91 24.34
CA ASP A 59 -26.16 2.60 24.70
C ASP A 59 -27.10 2.11 23.60
N TRP A 60 -26.54 1.40 22.62
CA TRP A 60 -27.27 0.99 21.43
C TRP A 60 -28.24 -0.16 21.68
N GLU A 61 -27.98 -0.97 22.69
CA GLU A 61 -28.86 -2.01 23.19
C GLU A 61 -30.15 -1.41 23.74
N LEU A 62 -30.04 -0.35 24.54
CA LEU A 62 -31.20 0.41 25.04
C LEU A 62 -32.00 1.01 23.88
N VAL A 63 -31.34 1.67 22.93
CA VAL A 63 -31.99 2.27 21.74
C VAL A 63 -32.72 1.21 20.91
N SER A 64 -32.08 0.05 20.69
CA SER A 64 -32.64 -1.08 19.97
C SER A 64 -33.89 -1.64 20.65
N ALA A 65 -33.82 -1.85 21.98
CA ALA A 65 -34.91 -2.39 22.78
C ALA A 65 -36.13 -1.48 22.78
N GLU A 66 -35.96 -0.18 22.99
CA GLU A 66 -37.08 0.77 23.11
C GLU A 66 -37.79 1.08 21.80
N LEU A 67 -37.05 0.98 20.68
CA LEU A 67 -37.65 1.17 19.35
C LEU A 67 -38.18 -0.13 18.76
N GLY A 68 -37.92 -1.29 19.38
CA GLY A 68 -38.30 -2.60 18.87
C GLY A 68 -37.63 -2.93 17.53
N LEU A 69 -36.42 -2.43 17.32
CA LEU A 69 -35.67 -2.58 16.07
C LEU A 69 -34.38 -3.38 16.30
N PRO A 70 -33.93 -4.21 15.34
CA PRO A 70 -32.64 -4.87 15.45
C PRO A 70 -31.49 -3.86 15.58
N LEU A 71 -30.50 -4.17 16.44
CA LEU A 71 -29.32 -3.33 16.72
C LEU A 71 -28.65 -2.80 15.43
N ILE A 72 -28.33 -3.69 14.50
CA ILE A 72 -27.71 -3.32 13.22
C ILE A 72 -28.60 -2.38 12.40
N GLY A 73 -29.92 -2.56 12.46
CA GLY A 73 -30.90 -1.67 11.83
C GLY A 73 -30.84 -0.26 12.41
N CYS A 74 -30.77 -0.12 13.74
CA CYS A 74 -30.58 1.17 14.41
C CYS A 74 -29.29 1.86 13.95
N LEU A 75 -28.16 1.15 13.90
CA LEU A 75 -26.88 1.72 13.46
C LEU A 75 -26.91 2.20 11.99
N HIS A 76 -27.66 1.52 11.12
CA HIS A 76 -27.85 1.96 9.74
C HIS A 76 -28.73 3.20 9.61
N MET A 77 -29.71 3.35 10.50
CA MET A 77 -30.65 4.47 10.53
C MET A 77 -30.16 5.66 11.34
N PHE A 78 -29.04 5.53 12.06
CA PHE A 78 -28.42 6.66 12.74
C PHE A 78 -27.84 7.67 11.75
N ASP A 79 -28.23 8.92 11.91
CA ASP A 79 -27.74 10.04 11.11
C ASP A 79 -26.87 10.97 11.97
N ALA A 80 -25.56 10.76 11.87
CA ALA A 80 -24.56 11.56 12.58
C ALA A 80 -24.56 13.04 12.16
N SER A 81 -25.18 13.43 11.03
CA SER A 81 -25.22 14.83 10.58
C SER A 81 -26.24 15.68 11.36
N VAL A 82 -27.23 15.02 11.98
CA VAL A 82 -28.27 15.68 12.81
C VAL A 82 -28.15 15.34 14.29
N SER A 83 -27.27 14.39 14.66
CA SER A 83 -26.99 14.06 16.05
C SER A 83 -26.21 15.17 16.75
N THR A 84 -26.50 15.39 18.02
CA THR A 84 -25.74 16.30 18.89
C THR A 84 -24.50 15.63 19.49
N VAL A 85 -24.37 14.31 19.35
CA VAL A 85 -23.22 13.53 19.85
C VAL A 85 -22.05 13.68 18.90
N ALA A 86 -20.96 14.27 19.40
CA ALA A 86 -19.74 14.39 18.65
C ALA A 86 -19.01 13.04 18.56
N VAL A 87 -18.60 12.68 17.34
CA VAL A 87 -17.75 11.50 17.09
C VAL A 87 -16.37 11.72 17.72
N ARG A 88 -15.91 10.74 18.50
CA ARG A 88 -14.58 10.76 19.11
C ARG A 88 -13.50 10.46 18.09
N SER A 89 -12.36 11.15 18.23
CA SER A 89 -11.13 10.86 17.51
C SER A 89 -10.19 10.12 18.44
N LEU A 90 -9.88 8.86 18.14
CA LEU A 90 -9.05 7.98 18.98
C LEU A 90 -7.88 7.37 18.18
N PRO A 91 -7.02 8.20 17.57
CA PRO A 91 -5.98 7.72 16.66
C PRO A 91 -4.84 6.97 17.38
N GLY A 92 -4.58 7.32 18.64
CA GLY A 92 -3.49 6.80 19.46
C GLY A 92 -3.76 5.41 20.02
N ALA A 93 -2.69 4.70 20.40
CA ALA A 93 -2.80 3.39 21.06
C ALA A 93 -3.15 3.47 22.54
N GLY A 94 -2.93 4.62 23.18
CA GLY A 94 -3.31 4.87 24.57
C GLY A 94 -4.67 5.57 24.72
N ASP A 95 -5.33 5.90 23.61
CA ASP A 95 -6.60 6.63 23.63
C ASP A 95 -7.81 5.70 23.86
N TRP A 96 -7.60 4.38 23.73
CA TRP A 96 -8.62 3.36 23.92
C TRP A 96 -8.45 2.73 25.29
N ALA A 97 -9.54 2.73 26.08
CA ALA A 97 -9.58 1.94 27.29
C ALA A 97 -9.68 0.44 26.96
N ASP A 98 -9.15 -0.42 27.84
CA ASP A 98 -9.09 -1.86 27.58
C ASP A 98 -10.51 -2.47 27.47
N ASP A 99 -11.49 -1.95 28.21
CA ASP A 99 -12.90 -2.35 28.14
C ASP A 99 -13.57 -1.93 26.82
N GLU A 100 -13.28 -0.73 26.30
CA GLU A 100 -13.75 -0.29 24.98
C GLU A 100 -13.26 -1.22 23.87
N MET A 101 -12.03 -1.68 23.97
CA MET A 101 -11.43 -2.63 23.02
C MET A 101 -12.15 -3.98 23.07
N LEU A 102 -12.49 -4.47 24.27
CA LEU A 102 -13.28 -5.71 24.43
C LEU A 102 -14.67 -5.56 23.83
N VAL A 103 -15.36 -4.46 24.14
CA VAL A 103 -16.69 -4.16 23.60
C VAL A 103 -16.68 -4.12 22.08
N MET A 104 -15.70 -3.45 21.48
CA MET A 104 -15.55 -3.42 20.02
C MET A 104 -15.30 -4.82 19.45
N ARG A 105 -14.42 -5.63 20.07
CA ARG A 105 -14.12 -6.99 19.62
C ARG A 105 -15.37 -7.88 19.67
N ASP A 106 -16.13 -7.80 20.75
CA ASP A 106 -17.29 -8.65 20.99
C ASP A 106 -18.42 -8.25 20.04
N PHE A 107 -18.67 -6.95 19.87
CA PHE A 107 -19.60 -6.44 18.86
C PHE A 107 -19.23 -6.89 17.44
N VAL A 108 -17.95 -6.78 17.07
CA VAL A 108 -17.46 -7.23 15.76
C VAL A 108 -17.70 -8.72 15.56
N SER A 109 -17.37 -9.54 16.55
CA SER A 109 -17.46 -11.00 16.45
C SER A 109 -18.90 -11.49 16.41
N ALA A 110 -19.81 -10.81 17.11
CA ALA A 110 -21.23 -11.16 17.16
C ALA A 110 -22.00 -10.77 15.88
N ASN A 111 -21.58 -9.71 15.19
CA ASN A 111 -22.39 -9.13 14.11
C ASN A 111 -21.77 -9.27 12.71
N PHE A 112 -20.48 -9.63 12.60
CA PHE A 112 -19.80 -9.70 11.31
C PHE A 112 -18.96 -10.97 11.18
N GLU A 113 -19.35 -11.86 10.27
CA GLU A 113 -18.51 -13.02 9.89
C GLU A 113 -17.21 -12.56 9.20
N ALA A 114 -17.31 -11.54 8.35
CA ALA A 114 -16.18 -10.88 7.71
C ALA A 114 -16.46 -9.37 7.56
N LEU A 115 -15.61 -8.54 8.16
CA LEU A 115 -15.69 -7.09 8.00
C LEU A 115 -15.22 -6.65 6.61
N ALA A 116 -16.18 -6.54 5.69
CA ALA A 116 -16.00 -5.95 4.37
C ALA A 116 -16.92 -4.72 4.19
N GLY A 117 -16.50 -3.78 3.34
CA GLY A 117 -17.30 -2.60 2.97
C GLY A 117 -17.63 -1.67 4.15
N ASP A 118 -18.92 -1.37 4.33
CA ASP A 118 -19.44 -0.40 5.29
C ASP A 118 -19.45 -0.89 6.75
N GLY A 119 -19.00 -2.12 7.04
CA GLY A 119 -18.99 -2.66 8.41
C GLY A 119 -18.22 -1.78 9.40
N TRP A 120 -17.08 -1.21 8.99
CA TRP A 120 -16.31 -0.29 9.84
C TRP A 120 -17.00 1.04 10.11
N ARG A 121 -17.91 1.48 9.22
CA ARG A 121 -18.76 2.64 9.48
C ARG A 121 -19.72 2.32 10.64
N LEU A 122 -20.34 1.15 10.62
CA LEU A 122 -21.28 0.72 11.67
C LEU A 122 -20.57 0.51 13.01
N VAL A 123 -19.38 -0.11 13.00
CA VAL A 123 -18.55 -0.23 14.21
C VAL A 123 -18.19 1.16 14.74
N GLY A 124 -17.87 2.12 13.86
CA GLY A 124 -17.64 3.51 14.26
C GLY A 124 -18.85 4.17 14.91
N VAL A 125 -20.04 3.99 14.34
CA VAL A 125 -21.30 4.47 14.95
C VAL A 125 -21.53 3.82 16.31
N TYR A 126 -21.33 2.49 16.41
CA TYR A 126 -21.49 1.74 17.64
C TYR A 126 -20.54 2.23 18.75
N MET A 127 -19.25 2.43 18.41
CA MET A 127 -18.22 2.89 19.34
C MET A 127 -18.17 4.41 19.53
N ASN A 128 -19.06 5.17 18.87
CA ASN A 128 -18.99 6.64 18.76
C ASN A 128 -17.58 7.16 18.39
N ALA A 129 -16.93 6.49 17.43
CA ALA A 129 -15.59 6.82 16.96
C ALA A 129 -15.51 6.76 15.43
N SER A 130 -14.44 7.28 14.84
CA SER A 130 -14.27 7.16 13.39
C SER A 130 -14.07 5.68 13.00
N GLY A 131 -14.65 5.26 11.87
CA GLY A 131 -14.46 3.88 11.39
C GLY A 131 -13.00 3.54 11.08
N ALA A 132 -12.18 4.55 10.77
CA ALA A 132 -10.73 4.39 10.58
C ALA A 132 -10.02 4.09 11.91
N ASP A 133 -10.36 4.82 12.98
CA ASP A 133 -9.80 4.57 14.31
C ASP A 133 -10.21 3.20 14.83
N CYS A 134 -11.48 2.81 14.63
CA CYS A 134 -11.97 1.47 14.99
C CYS A 134 -11.21 0.36 14.24
N LEU A 135 -10.97 0.53 12.94
CA LEU A 135 -10.19 -0.43 12.16
C LEU A 135 -8.76 -0.55 12.68
N ASP A 136 -8.10 0.57 12.97
CA ASP A 136 -6.73 0.55 13.48
C ASP A 136 -6.63 0.02 14.91
N ALA A 137 -7.60 0.34 15.76
CA ALA A 137 -7.74 -0.21 17.10
C ALA A 137 -7.99 -1.73 17.04
N TYR A 138 -8.94 -2.19 16.24
CA TYR A 138 -9.22 -3.61 16.05
C TYR A 138 -8.02 -4.38 15.48
N ARG A 139 -7.25 -3.78 14.57
CA ARG A 139 -5.98 -4.35 14.11
C ARG A 139 -4.97 -4.51 15.25
N ARG A 140 -4.97 -3.64 16.25
CA ARG A 140 -4.12 -3.78 17.45
C ARG A 140 -4.61 -4.91 18.35
N ILE A 141 -5.93 -5.01 18.58
CA ILE A 141 -6.53 -6.15 19.31
C ILE A 141 -6.11 -7.47 18.65
N ARG A 142 -6.32 -7.57 17.33
CA ARG A 142 -5.95 -8.74 16.53
C ARG A 142 -4.45 -9.01 16.49
N ARG A 143 -3.60 -8.01 16.73
CA ARG A 143 -2.16 -8.26 16.80
C ARG A 143 -1.74 -8.83 18.15
N GLY A 144 -2.62 -8.86 19.16
CA GLY A 144 -2.31 -9.25 20.53
C GLY A 144 -1.27 -8.33 21.17
N LYS A 145 -1.43 -8.00 22.45
CA LYS A 145 -0.34 -7.37 23.21
C LYS A 145 0.65 -8.48 23.56
N LEU A 146 1.78 -8.52 22.86
CA LEU A 146 2.89 -9.40 23.20
C LEU A 146 3.59 -8.83 24.45
N THR A 147 3.22 -9.32 25.63
CA THR A 147 3.89 -8.93 26.88
C THR A 147 5.35 -9.41 26.88
N PRO A 148 6.25 -8.80 27.67
CA PRO A 148 7.62 -9.29 27.82
C PRO A 148 7.67 -10.77 28.24
N GLU A 149 6.78 -11.19 29.11
CA GLU A 149 6.66 -12.56 29.63
C GLU A 149 6.21 -13.51 28.52
N MET A 150 5.15 -13.16 27.79
CA MET A 150 4.69 -13.95 26.62
C MET A 150 5.79 -14.00 25.55
N CYS A 151 6.50 -12.90 25.31
CA CYS A 151 7.62 -12.90 24.36
C CYS A 151 8.76 -13.82 24.82
N LYS A 152 9.02 -13.94 26.13
CA LYS A 152 10.02 -14.86 26.67
C LYS A 152 9.59 -16.31 26.43
N VAL A 153 8.37 -16.68 26.84
CA VAL A 153 7.80 -18.03 26.66
C VAL A 153 7.77 -18.43 25.18
N LEU A 154 7.32 -17.53 24.31
CA LEU A 154 7.33 -17.75 22.86
C LEU A 154 8.74 -17.92 22.29
N GLY A 155 9.73 -17.25 22.89
CA GLY A 155 11.14 -17.41 22.54
C GLY A 155 11.69 -18.77 22.92
N GLU A 156 11.28 -19.29 24.09
CA GLU A 156 11.63 -20.63 24.58
C GLU A 156 11.03 -21.70 23.66
N TRP A 157 9.71 -21.69 23.40
CA TRP A 157 9.08 -22.65 22.49
C TRP A 157 9.65 -22.62 21.07
N ARG A 158 9.99 -21.42 20.57
CA ARG A 158 10.66 -21.31 19.27
C ARG A 158 12.10 -21.82 19.31
N GLY A 159 12.78 -21.71 20.44
CA GLY A 159 14.11 -22.30 20.67
C GLY A 159 14.07 -23.82 20.67
N ASP A 160 13.00 -24.39 21.22
CA ASP A 160 12.75 -25.83 21.28
C ASP A 160 12.25 -26.42 19.94
N GLY A 161 12.08 -25.57 18.91
CA GLY A 161 11.72 -25.98 17.55
C GLY A 161 10.22 -26.04 17.27
N MET A 162 9.36 -25.57 18.18
CA MET A 162 7.91 -25.61 18.01
C MET A 162 7.45 -24.69 16.87
N GLU A 163 6.56 -25.18 16.01
CA GLU A 163 6.05 -24.39 14.87
C GLU A 163 5.02 -23.35 15.28
N TRP A 164 4.92 -22.24 14.52
CA TRP A 164 3.99 -21.15 14.85
C TRP A 164 2.52 -21.58 14.92
N ASP A 165 2.13 -22.55 14.10
CA ASP A 165 0.78 -23.13 14.10
C ASP A 165 0.52 -23.97 15.36
N GLU A 166 1.55 -24.61 15.91
CA GLU A 166 1.46 -25.39 17.14
C GLU A 166 1.38 -24.47 18.36
N ILE A 167 2.24 -23.45 18.42
CA ILE A 167 2.19 -22.41 19.43
C ILE A 167 0.84 -21.69 19.44
N HIS A 168 0.31 -21.36 18.25
CA HIS A 168 -1.00 -20.70 18.11
C HIS A 168 -2.15 -21.58 18.60
N ARG A 169 -2.10 -22.89 18.36
CA ARG A 169 -3.08 -23.85 18.90
C ARG A 169 -3.06 -23.91 20.43
N LEU A 170 -1.87 -23.82 21.05
CA LEU A 170 -1.72 -23.77 22.50
C LEU A 170 -2.16 -22.42 23.09
N HIS A 171 -1.96 -21.33 22.35
CA HIS A 171 -2.30 -19.98 22.77
C HIS A 171 -3.03 -19.19 21.66
N PRO A 172 -4.34 -19.44 21.48
CA PRO A 172 -5.15 -18.81 20.43
C PRO A 172 -5.55 -17.36 20.77
N ILE A 173 -4.65 -16.62 21.44
CA ILE A 173 -4.81 -15.19 21.77
C ILE A 173 -4.73 -14.36 20.49
N TRP A 174 -3.97 -14.84 19.50
CA TRP A 174 -3.91 -14.26 18.17
C TRP A 174 -4.97 -14.85 17.26
N PRO A 175 -5.49 -14.10 16.28
CA PRO A 175 -6.46 -14.62 15.33
C PRO A 175 -5.86 -15.62 14.35
N THR A 176 -4.54 -15.56 14.11
CA THR A 176 -3.82 -16.50 13.25
C THR A 176 -2.39 -16.69 13.75
N SER A 177 -1.77 -17.83 13.44
CA SER A 177 -0.35 -18.10 13.67
C SER A 177 0.57 -17.07 13.01
N ASP A 178 0.17 -16.56 11.84
CA ASP A 178 0.89 -15.51 11.13
C ASP A 178 0.88 -14.17 11.88
N ALA A 179 -0.26 -13.81 12.51
CA ALA A 179 -0.35 -12.61 13.33
C ALA A 179 0.55 -12.72 14.57
N LEU A 180 0.57 -13.88 15.22
CA LEU A 180 1.49 -14.21 16.31
C LEU A 180 2.96 -14.05 15.86
N ARG A 181 3.35 -14.66 14.75
CA ARG A 181 4.71 -14.60 14.19
C ARG A 181 5.16 -13.17 13.91
N VAL A 182 4.28 -12.36 13.30
CA VAL A 182 4.55 -10.95 12.98
C VAL A 182 4.73 -10.13 14.26
N SER A 183 3.85 -10.32 15.25
CA SER A 183 3.94 -9.62 16.53
C SER A 183 5.22 -9.98 17.31
N PHE A 184 5.57 -11.26 17.37
CA PHE A 184 6.83 -11.73 17.96
C PHE A 184 8.06 -11.13 17.25
N SER A 185 8.10 -11.21 15.91
CA SER A 185 9.20 -10.68 15.10
C SER A 185 9.37 -9.17 15.30
N ALA A 186 8.26 -8.42 15.34
CA ALA A 186 8.28 -6.98 15.58
C ALA A 186 8.80 -6.64 16.99
N HIS A 187 8.41 -7.42 18.01
CA HIS A 187 8.92 -7.24 19.38
C HIS A 187 10.42 -7.50 19.46
N MET A 188 10.90 -8.61 18.87
CA MET A 188 12.32 -8.95 18.84
C MET A 188 13.16 -7.91 18.09
N GLN A 189 12.63 -7.34 17.00
CA GLN A 189 13.28 -6.23 16.29
C GLN A 189 13.38 -4.95 17.13
N ARG A 190 12.38 -4.67 17.98
CA ARG A 190 12.41 -3.51 18.89
C ARG A 190 13.47 -3.69 19.98
N ARG A 191 13.59 -4.89 20.57
CA ARG A 191 14.62 -5.20 21.57
C ARG A 191 16.06 -5.11 21.05
N LYS A 192 16.28 -5.45 19.77
CA LYS A 192 17.60 -5.34 19.12
C LYS A 192 18.02 -3.89 18.84
N ARG A 193 17.10 -2.92 18.89
CA ARG A 193 17.46 -1.49 18.83
C ARG A 193 17.98 -1.09 20.19
N THR A 194 19.28 -0.80 20.29
CA THR A 194 19.88 -0.26 21.51
C THR A 194 19.16 1.03 21.92
N PRO A 195 19.02 1.32 23.23
CA PRO A 195 18.33 2.52 23.73
C PRO A 195 18.81 3.84 23.08
N ASN A 196 20.08 3.90 22.69
CA ASN A 196 20.69 5.06 22.03
C ASN A 196 20.18 5.35 20.60
N GLN A 197 19.39 4.46 19.98
CA GLN A 197 18.80 4.70 18.65
C GLN A 197 17.34 5.19 18.69
N LEU A 198 16.74 5.33 19.88
CA LEU A 198 15.37 5.81 20.07
C LEU A 198 15.28 7.22 20.68
N VAL A 199 16.42 7.85 20.97
CA VAL A 199 16.47 9.28 21.33
C VAL A 199 16.32 10.09 20.04
N MET A 200 15.12 10.62 19.80
CA MET A 200 14.96 11.78 18.92
C MET A 200 15.81 12.91 19.51
N PRO A 201 16.69 13.59 18.74
CA PRO A 201 17.39 14.75 19.25
C PRO A 201 16.32 15.78 19.64
N ARG A 202 16.19 16.08 20.94
CA ARG A 202 15.56 17.33 21.36
C ARG A 202 16.27 18.45 20.60
N GLN A 203 15.51 19.29 19.89
CA GLN A 203 16.06 20.52 19.36
C GLN A 203 16.74 21.28 20.51
N PRO A 204 17.98 21.75 20.35
CA PRO A 204 18.60 22.57 21.37
C PRO A 204 17.81 23.88 21.46
N ASP A 205 17.20 24.11 22.62
CA ASP A 205 16.74 25.44 23.00
C ASP A 205 17.92 26.42 22.93
N ALA A 206 17.63 27.62 22.41
CA ALA A 206 18.60 28.67 22.19
C ALA A 206 19.46 28.96 23.44
N PRO A 207 20.78 29.19 23.30
CA PRO A 207 21.66 29.36 24.45
C PRO A 207 21.34 30.67 25.19
N ARG A 208 20.75 30.53 26.38
CA ARG A 208 20.81 31.59 27.40
C ARG A 208 22.25 31.71 27.88
N ARG A 209 22.84 32.88 27.61
CA ARG A 209 24.09 33.36 28.21
C ARG A 209 24.05 33.15 29.72
N ARG A 210 24.93 32.29 30.25
CA ARG A 210 25.36 32.36 31.65
C ARG A 210 26.89 32.32 31.70
N SER A 211 27.38 33.25 32.51
CA SER A 211 28.75 33.61 32.80
C SER A 211 29.57 32.46 33.40
N LYS A 212 30.84 32.38 33.01
CA LYS A 212 31.87 31.55 33.61
C LYS A 212 32.07 31.92 35.09
N PRO A 213 32.43 30.93 35.93
CA PRO A 213 33.49 31.11 36.89
C PRO A 213 34.67 30.18 36.61
N LYS A 214 35.87 30.74 36.76
CA LYS A 214 37.16 30.05 36.78
C LYS A 214 37.28 29.26 38.10
N GLY A 215 37.79 28.04 38.04
CA GLY A 215 38.22 27.27 39.20
C GLY A 215 39.29 26.26 38.79
N LEU A 216 40.51 26.46 39.30
CA LEU A 216 41.64 25.55 39.17
C LEU A 216 41.38 24.25 39.94
N VAL A 217 41.71 23.09 39.34
CA VAL A 217 41.99 21.86 40.09
C VAL A 217 43.16 21.12 39.43
N ALA A 218 44.08 20.68 40.28
CA ALA A 218 45.39 20.08 40.00
C ALA A 218 45.35 18.71 39.27
N PRO A 219 46.47 18.28 38.65
CA PRO A 219 46.55 17.02 37.90
C PRO A 219 46.63 15.79 38.81
N LYS A 220 45.86 14.76 38.48
CA LYS A 220 45.86 13.42 39.11
C LYS A 220 46.93 12.55 38.43
N PRO A 221 47.73 11.75 39.17
CA PRO A 221 48.77 10.90 38.59
C PRO A 221 48.20 9.67 37.85
N PRO A 222 48.96 9.08 36.90
CA PRO A 222 48.47 8.04 36.01
C PRO A 222 48.31 6.69 36.71
N LEU A 223 47.10 6.11 36.61
CA LEU A 223 46.84 4.73 36.98
C LEU A 223 47.38 3.79 35.88
N VAL A 224 48.29 2.91 36.27
CA VAL A 224 48.77 1.79 35.44
C VAL A 224 47.61 0.81 35.25
N THR A 225 47.24 0.57 33.99
CA THR A 225 46.26 -0.48 33.63
C THR A 225 47.01 -1.75 33.22
N PRO A 226 46.72 -2.91 33.83
CA PRO A 226 47.26 -4.18 33.39
C PRO A 226 46.60 -4.65 32.08
N LYS A 227 47.40 -5.31 31.24
CA LYS A 227 47.06 -5.91 29.95
C LYS A 227 45.83 -6.83 30.07
N PRO A 228 44.78 -6.67 29.22
CA PRO A 228 43.64 -7.56 29.28
C PRO A 228 43.99 -8.94 28.67
N LEU A 229 43.69 -9.98 29.43
CA LEU A 229 43.71 -11.37 28.99
C LEU A 229 42.73 -11.56 27.82
N VAL A 230 43.20 -12.21 26.76
CA VAL A 230 42.43 -12.53 25.56
C VAL A 230 41.36 -13.56 25.92
N ALA A 231 40.10 -13.13 25.99
CA ALA A 231 38.97 -14.04 26.15
C ALA A 231 38.76 -14.87 24.87
N PRO A 232 38.40 -16.16 25.00
CA PRO A 232 38.08 -17.00 23.84
C PRO A 232 36.90 -16.41 23.06
N LYS A 233 37.00 -16.47 21.72
CA LYS A 233 35.98 -15.97 20.79
C LYS A 233 34.63 -16.65 21.11
N PRO A 234 33.56 -15.89 21.38
CA PRO A 234 32.26 -16.49 21.64
C PRO A 234 31.75 -17.25 20.40
N PRO A 235 30.94 -18.30 20.60
CA PRO A 235 30.35 -19.07 19.50
C PRO A 235 29.52 -18.15 18.59
N VAL A 236 29.70 -18.33 17.28
CA VAL A 236 29.02 -17.54 16.25
C VAL A 236 27.52 -17.86 16.30
N VAL A 237 26.74 -16.93 16.85
CA VAL A 237 25.27 -17.03 16.89
C VAL A 237 24.71 -16.96 15.46
N PRO A 238 23.79 -17.84 15.04
CA PRO A 238 23.19 -17.81 13.70
C PRO A 238 22.54 -16.46 13.41
N ASN A 239 22.98 -15.80 12.33
CA ASN A 239 22.52 -14.46 11.96
C ASN A 239 21.31 -14.54 11.04
N THR A 240 20.10 -14.47 11.60
CA THR A 240 18.83 -14.64 10.86
C THR A 240 18.38 -13.38 10.08
N ASP A 241 19.25 -12.39 9.92
CA ASP A 241 18.92 -11.15 9.22
C ASP A 241 19.11 -11.28 7.69
N HIS A 242 17.99 -11.23 6.97
CA HIS A 242 17.90 -11.29 5.51
C HIS A 242 18.47 -10.04 4.81
N THR A 243 18.88 -9.02 5.58
CA THR A 243 19.52 -7.80 5.05
C THR A 243 21.05 -7.88 4.99
N VAL A 244 21.67 -8.89 5.60
CA VAL A 244 23.13 -9.07 5.56
C VAL A 244 23.54 -9.40 4.12
N LYS A 245 24.36 -8.54 3.53
CA LYS A 245 24.88 -8.75 2.17
C LYS A 245 25.68 -10.06 2.10
N TRP A 246 25.58 -10.74 0.97
CA TRP A 246 26.44 -11.88 0.64
C TRP A 246 27.87 -11.38 0.42
N THR A 247 28.84 -11.95 1.14
CA THR A 247 30.25 -11.63 0.98
C THR A 247 30.77 -12.13 -0.38
N PRO A 248 31.88 -11.60 -0.89
CA PRO A 248 32.51 -12.11 -2.11
C PRO A 248 32.84 -13.60 -2.02
N GLU A 249 33.31 -14.07 -0.86
CA GLU A 249 33.63 -15.47 -0.62
C GLU A 249 32.39 -16.37 -0.68
N GLU A 250 31.30 -16.00 -0.01
CA GLU A 250 30.03 -16.75 -0.09
C GLU A 250 29.47 -16.76 -1.52
N ASN A 251 29.69 -15.68 -2.29
CA ASN A 251 29.29 -15.65 -3.70
C ASN A 251 30.08 -16.66 -4.53
N GLY A 252 31.39 -16.72 -4.35
CA GLY A 252 32.25 -17.70 -5.03
C GLY A 252 31.87 -19.13 -4.66
N GLN A 253 31.63 -19.40 -3.38
CA GLN A 253 31.16 -20.71 -2.91
C GLN A 253 29.79 -21.08 -3.50
N MET A 254 28.84 -20.13 -3.56
CA MET A 254 27.54 -20.38 -4.20
C MET A 254 27.66 -20.66 -5.70
N GLU A 255 28.58 -19.99 -6.40
CA GLU A 255 28.84 -20.25 -7.82
C GLU A 255 29.46 -21.64 -8.06
N ALA A 256 30.33 -22.10 -7.15
CA ALA A 256 30.87 -23.46 -7.17
C ALA A 256 29.78 -24.52 -6.94
N ILE A 257 28.93 -24.33 -5.93
CA ILE A 257 27.78 -25.24 -5.67
C ILE A 257 26.84 -25.31 -6.89
N ILE A 258 26.58 -24.17 -7.54
CA ILE A 258 25.79 -24.16 -8.77
C ILE A 258 26.48 -24.93 -9.90
N ALA A 259 27.79 -24.74 -10.08
CA ALA A 259 28.53 -25.45 -11.12
C ALA A 259 28.54 -26.97 -10.92
N GLU A 260 28.69 -27.42 -9.67
CA GLU A 260 28.74 -28.83 -9.29
C GLU A 260 27.37 -29.51 -9.36
N HIS A 261 26.34 -28.93 -8.75
CA HIS A 261 25.07 -29.63 -8.54
C HIS A 261 23.99 -29.33 -9.58
N TYR A 262 24.10 -28.22 -10.33
CA TYR A 262 23.05 -27.85 -11.30
C TYR A 262 22.95 -28.82 -12.49
N PRO A 263 24.05 -29.31 -13.11
CA PRO A 263 23.96 -30.25 -14.24
C PRO A 263 23.28 -31.57 -13.87
N ALA A 264 23.50 -32.08 -12.65
CA ALA A 264 23.03 -33.40 -12.23
C ALA A 264 21.61 -33.41 -11.62
N GLY A 265 21.17 -32.31 -10.99
CA GLY A 265 19.89 -32.30 -10.25
C GLY A 265 19.07 -31.03 -10.35
N GLY A 266 19.47 -30.09 -11.22
CA GLY A 266 18.79 -28.83 -11.43
C GLY A 266 18.70 -27.95 -10.18
N ARG A 267 17.75 -27.02 -10.20
CA ARG A 267 17.62 -25.96 -9.18
C ARG A 267 17.39 -26.49 -7.77
N ALA A 268 16.52 -27.50 -7.62
CA ALA A 268 16.15 -28.01 -6.30
C ALA A 268 17.34 -28.67 -5.58
N HIS A 269 18.22 -29.34 -6.33
CA HIS A 269 19.42 -29.96 -5.80
C HIS A 269 20.45 -28.90 -5.36
N VAL A 270 20.66 -27.87 -6.18
CA VAL A 270 21.53 -26.72 -5.83
C VAL A 270 21.06 -26.02 -4.56
N VAL A 271 19.75 -25.78 -4.41
CA VAL A 271 19.22 -25.10 -3.21
C VAL A 271 19.48 -25.92 -1.95
N ARG A 272 19.31 -27.25 -2.02
CA ARG A 272 19.59 -28.14 -0.87
C ARG A 272 21.08 -28.17 -0.52
N ALA A 273 21.96 -28.31 -1.51
CA ALA A 273 23.41 -28.24 -1.29
C ALA A 273 23.84 -26.89 -0.69
N ALA A 274 23.26 -25.79 -1.18
CA ALA A 274 23.53 -24.45 -0.68
C ALA A 274 23.00 -24.22 0.75
N GLU A 275 21.83 -24.77 1.09
CA GLU A 275 21.27 -24.69 2.45
C GLU A 275 22.18 -25.38 3.47
N HIS A 276 22.69 -26.57 3.13
CA HIS A 276 23.66 -27.27 3.98
C HIS A 276 24.98 -26.50 4.12
N ARG A 277 25.44 -25.85 3.04
CA ARG A 277 26.71 -25.11 3.04
C ARG A 277 26.62 -23.75 3.74
N PHE A 278 25.45 -23.12 3.77
CA PHE A 278 25.22 -21.81 4.39
C PHE A 278 24.18 -21.90 5.52
N PRO A 279 24.45 -22.65 6.61
CA PRO A 279 23.46 -22.91 7.67
C PRO A 279 23.01 -21.65 8.43
N PHE A 280 23.79 -20.56 8.32
CA PHE A 280 23.50 -19.26 8.92
C PHE A 280 22.69 -18.34 8.01
N ARG A 281 22.35 -18.76 6.78
CA ARG A 281 21.48 -18.02 5.85
C ARG A 281 20.09 -18.65 5.86
N THR A 282 19.05 -17.83 5.79
CA THR A 282 17.69 -18.35 5.64
C THR A 282 17.50 -19.02 4.28
N LEU A 283 16.68 -20.07 4.22
CA LEU A 283 16.33 -20.76 2.97
C LEU A 283 15.84 -19.81 1.87
N GLN A 284 15.07 -18.77 2.24
CA GLN A 284 14.61 -17.76 1.29
C GLN A 284 15.76 -16.92 0.72
N SER A 285 16.75 -16.56 1.53
CA SER A 285 17.95 -15.83 1.08
C SER A 285 18.78 -16.70 0.12
N VAL A 286 18.96 -17.98 0.46
CA VAL A 286 19.65 -18.98 -0.38
C VAL A 286 18.94 -19.14 -1.73
N ARG A 287 17.61 -19.38 -1.74
CA ARG A 287 16.80 -19.49 -2.97
C ARG A 287 16.93 -18.25 -3.84
N ALA A 288 16.72 -17.06 -3.27
CA ALA A 288 16.81 -15.80 -4.01
C ALA A 288 18.21 -15.55 -4.59
N LYS A 289 19.26 -16.03 -3.90
CA LYS A 289 20.63 -15.91 -4.36
C LYS A 289 20.93 -16.87 -5.52
N VAL A 290 20.51 -18.13 -5.40
CA VAL A 290 20.61 -19.15 -6.46
C VAL A 290 19.90 -18.66 -7.73
N ASP A 291 18.66 -18.18 -7.60
CA ASP A 291 17.87 -17.67 -8.73
C ASP A 291 18.55 -16.50 -9.45
N ARG A 292 19.17 -15.60 -8.68
CA ARG A 292 19.89 -14.45 -9.25
C ARG A 292 21.12 -14.88 -10.04
N ILE A 293 21.88 -15.86 -9.56
CA ILE A 293 23.09 -16.34 -10.25
C ILE A 293 22.69 -17.15 -11.49
N LEU A 294 21.71 -18.05 -11.37
CA LEU A 294 21.22 -18.83 -12.50
C LEU A 294 20.61 -17.94 -13.58
N GLY A 295 19.81 -16.94 -13.21
CA GLY A 295 19.25 -15.98 -14.15
C GLY A 295 20.33 -15.18 -14.91
N LYS A 296 21.43 -14.83 -14.24
CA LYS A 296 22.60 -14.21 -14.90
C LYS A 296 23.29 -15.15 -15.88
N LYS A 297 23.54 -16.41 -15.49
CA LYS A 297 24.19 -17.42 -16.35
C LYS A 297 23.33 -17.77 -17.57
N GLN A 298 22.02 -17.95 -17.39
CA GLN A 298 21.08 -18.22 -18.48
C GLN A 298 21.02 -17.06 -19.48
N LEU A 299 21.00 -15.81 -18.98
CA LEU A 299 21.05 -14.64 -19.84
C LEU A 299 22.37 -14.58 -20.63
N LEU A 300 23.50 -14.83 -19.98
CA LEU A 300 24.81 -14.86 -20.62
C LEU A 300 24.89 -15.94 -21.70
N ASN A 301 24.43 -17.17 -21.41
CA ASN A 301 24.43 -18.27 -22.37
C ASN A 301 23.53 -17.98 -23.58
N ARG A 302 22.38 -17.33 -23.38
CA ARG A 302 21.51 -16.91 -24.49
C ARG A 302 22.12 -15.82 -25.36
N ILE A 303 22.97 -14.96 -24.79
CA ILE A 303 23.74 -13.95 -25.54
C ILE A 303 24.85 -14.65 -26.34
N LEU A 304 25.63 -15.54 -25.71
CA LEU A 304 26.71 -16.27 -26.36
C LEU A 304 26.22 -17.21 -27.47
N ALA A 305 25.04 -17.81 -27.30
CA ALA A 305 24.40 -18.65 -28.31
C ALA A 305 23.73 -17.87 -29.45
N GLY A 306 23.84 -16.53 -29.50
CA GLY A 306 23.21 -15.69 -30.53
C GLY A 306 21.68 -15.65 -30.49
N GLN A 307 21.04 -16.31 -29.51
CA GLN A 307 19.59 -16.41 -29.35
C GLN A 307 18.94 -15.09 -28.89
N VAL A 308 19.77 -14.16 -28.40
CA VAL A 308 19.36 -12.79 -28.09
C VAL A 308 20.27 -11.88 -28.92
N PRO A 309 19.71 -11.10 -29.85
CA PRO A 309 20.51 -10.13 -30.60
C PRO A 309 21.24 -9.22 -29.61
N THR A 310 22.55 -9.05 -29.77
CA THR A 310 23.36 -8.11 -28.96
C THR A 310 22.74 -6.70 -28.96
N ALA A 311 22.11 -6.31 -30.07
CA ALA A 311 21.32 -5.07 -30.18
C ALA A 311 20.09 -5.00 -29.25
N PHE A 312 19.47 -6.12 -28.90
CA PHE A 312 18.31 -6.19 -27.97
C PHE A 312 18.73 -5.94 -26.51
N VAL A 313 19.99 -6.27 -26.17
CA VAL A 313 20.62 -5.94 -24.87
C VAL A 313 20.89 -4.43 -24.76
N CYS A 314 21.10 -3.74 -25.89
CA CYS A 314 21.30 -2.29 -25.94
C CYS A 314 19.99 -1.50 -25.97
N ARG A 315 18.90 -2.03 -26.56
CA ARG A 315 17.61 -1.31 -26.70
C ARG A 315 16.74 -1.31 -25.43
N LYS A 316 16.85 -2.34 -24.58
CA LYS A 316 16.39 -2.27 -23.18
C LYS A 316 17.64 -2.11 -22.31
N GLY A 317 18.15 -0.88 -22.24
CA GLY A 317 19.34 -0.54 -21.49
C GLY A 317 19.36 -1.22 -20.13
N SER A 318 20.20 -2.24 -19.99
CA SER A 318 20.64 -2.67 -18.67
C SER A 318 21.53 -1.56 -18.14
N SER A 319 20.92 -0.56 -17.51
CA SER A 319 21.60 0.54 -16.82
C SER A 319 22.48 0.04 -15.65
N TYR A 320 22.63 -1.27 -15.48
CA TYR A 320 23.27 -1.93 -14.35
C TYR A 320 24.69 -2.41 -14.61
N PHE A 321 25.10 -2.69 -15.86
CA PHE A 321 26.46 -3.15 -16.15
C PHE A 321 27.30 -2.05 -16.79
N TRP A 322 28.06 -1.39 -15.94
CA TRP A 322 29.18 -0.51 -16.27
C TRP A 322 30.45 -1.22 -15.79
N SER A 323 31.42 -1.42 -16.67
CA SER A 323 32.75 -1.85 -16.21
C SER A 323 33.44 -0.72 -15.47
N ASP A 324 34.43 -1.05 -14.64
CA ASP A 324 35.18 -0.02 -13.90
C ASP A 324 35.91 0.94 -14.84
N ASP A 325 36.42 0.45 -15.98
CA ASP A 325 37.00 1.27 -17.05
C ASP A 325 35.99 2.25 -17.65
N GLN A 326 34.76 1.80 -17.91
CA GLN A 326 33.69 2.67 -18.40
C GLN A 326 33.32 3.74 -17.37
N VAL A 327 33.34 3.42 -16.06
CA VAL A 327 33.10 4.41 -15.00
C VAL A 327 34.25 5.40 -14.88
N ALA A 328 35.50 4.93 -14.98
CA ALA A 328 36.68 5.78 -14.97
C ALA A 328 36.69 6.73 -16.18
N ARG A 329 36.42 6.21 -17.38
CA ARG A 329 36.31 7.01 -18.60
C ARG A 329 35.18 8.03 -18.52
N LEU A 330 34.00 7.64 -18.02
CA LEU A 330 32.89 8.57 -17.77
C LEU A 330 33.30 9.72 -16.84
N ARG A 331 34.06 9.43 -15.76
CA ARG A 331 34.53 10.47 -14.84
C ARG A 331 35.55 11.40 -15.49
N SER A 332 36.48 10.87 -16.29
CA SER A 332 37.45 11.67 -17.06
C SER A 332 36.73 12.63 -18.00
N LEU A 333 35.83 12.08 -18.84
CA LEU A 333 35.09 12.87 -19.82
C LEU A 333 34.29 13.98 -19.15
N VAL A 334 33.64 13.71 -18.01
CA VAL A 334 32.88 14.76 -17.31
C VAL A 334 33.81 15.79 -16.63
N ALA A 335 34.97 15.37 -16.13
CA ALA A 335 35.95 16.28 -15.54
C ALA A 335 36.58 17.24 -16.57
N GLU A 336 36.73 16.80 -17.82
CA GLU A 336 37.22 17.62 -18.94
C GLU A 336 36.31 18.83 -19.24
N TYR A 337 35.00 18.75 -18.95
CA TYR A 337 34.08 19.89 -19.07
C TYR A 337 34.21 20.92 -17.92
N GLY A 338 34.99 20.64 -16.87
CA GLY A 338 35.28 21.58 -15.78
C GLY A 338 34.03 22.15 -15.08
N LYS A 339 33.94 23.49 -14.99
CA LYS A 339 32.80 24.21 -14.38
C LYS A 339 31.60 24.39 -15.35
N TYR A 340 31.73 24.00 -16.60
CA TYR A 340 30.71 24.21 -17.62
C TYR A 340 29.61 23.15 -17.56
N ALA A 341 28.47 23.45 -18.21
CA ALA A 341 27.41 22.47 -18.37
C ALA A 341 27.92 21.28 -19.20
N VAL A 342 27.88 20.08 -18.62
CA VAL A 342 28.33 18.83 -19.26
C VAL A 342 27.46 18.54 -20.49
N ASP A 343 28.07 18.43 -21.67
CA ASP A 343 27.36 17.96 -22.86
C ASP A 343 27.20 16.44 -22.84
N TRP A 344 26.08 15.99 -22.28
CA TRP A 344 25.76 14.56 -22.19
C TRP A 344 25.59 13.87 -23.55
N ARG A 345 25.40 14.60 -24.66
CA ARG A 345 25.34 14.00 -26.00
C ARG A 345 26.73 13.61 -26.50
N ALA A 346 27.72 14.47 -26.29
CA ALA A 346 29.12 14.17 -26.62
C ALA A 346 29.66 13.00 -25.76
N VAL A 347 29.42 13.04 -24.44
CA VAL A 347 29.79 11.94 -23.52
C VAL A 347 29.09 10.63 -23.89
N SER A 348 27.84 10.71 -24.36
CA SER A 348 27.05 9.57 -24.83
C SER A 348 27.62 8.95 -26.10
N ALA A 349 28.02 9.77 -27.07
CA ALA A 349 28.62 9.33 -28.33
C ALA A 349 29.93 8.55 -28.06
N GLU A 350 30.77 9.08 -27.17
CA GLU A 350 32.06 8.46 -26.81
C GLU A 350 31.89 7.10 -26.11
N LEU A 351 30.92 6.98 -25.21
CA LEU A 351 30.73 5.76 -24.42
C LEU A 351 29.82 4.72 -25.10
N GLY A 352 29.21 5.06 -26.24
CA GLY A 352 28.21 4.20 -26.89
C GLY A 352 26.99 3.91 -26.00
N ARG A 353 26.65 4.82 -25.08
CA ARG A 353 25.52 4.69 -24.13
C ARG A 353 24.57 5.86 -24.30
N SER A 354 23.33 5.76 -23.86
CA SER A 354 22.39 6.89 -23.94
C SER A 354 22.81 8.05 -23.01
N PRO A 355 22.51 9.32 -23.36
CA PRO A 355 22.86 10.48 -22.53
C PRO A 355 22.33 10.37 -21.09
N HIS A 356 21.08 9.90 -20.96
CA HIS A 356 20.45 9.66 -19.65
C HIS A 356 21.20 8.60 -18.83
N ALA A 357 21.69 7.53 -19.45
CA ALA A 357 22.42 6.48 -18.73
C ALA A 357 23.77 7.00 -18.21
N CYS A 358 24.49 7.80 -19.02
CA CYS A 358 25.72 8.47 -18.60
C CYS A 358 25.47 9.43 -17.43
N GLN A 359 24.44 10.26 -17.53
CA GLN A 359 24.06 11.21 -16.48
C GLN A 359 23.65 10.51 -15.17
N GLU A 360 22.81 9.48 -15.26
CA GLU A 360 22.34 8.71 -14.11
C GLU A 360 23.49 7.95 -13.42
N LYS A 361 24.41 7.37 -14.19
CA LYS A 361 25.59 6.70 -13.63
C LYS A 361 26.53 7.70 -12.97
N TYR A 362 26.83 8.81 -13.65
CA TYR A 362 27.72 9.84 -13.12
C TYR A 362 27.18 10.37 -11.79
N THR A 363 25.91 10.81 -11.74
CA THR A 363 25.28 11.30 -10.50
C THR A 363 25.31 10.28 -9.35
N ARG A 364 25.06 9.00 -9.63
CA ARG A 364 25.16 7.93 -8.61
C ARG A 364 26.58 7.69 -8.10
N THR A 365 27.59 7.83 -8.96
CA THR A 365 29.00 7.57 -8.62
C THR A 365 29.75 8.80 -8.10
N ALA A 366 29.33 10.01 -8.48
CA ALA A 366 29.86 11.30 -8.03
C ALA A 366 29.31 11.70 -6.66
N GLY A 367 28.06 11.34 -6.35
CA GLY A 367 27.49 11.46 -4.99
C GLY A 367 28.09 10.51 -3.93
N GLY A 368 29.17 9.79 -4.28
CA GLY A 368 29.85 8.82 -3.43
C GLY A 368 30.82 9.40 -2.39
N LEU A 369 31.16 10.69 -2.47
CA LEU A 369 31.87 11.39 -1.39
C LEU A 369 30.84 11.92 -0.38
N GLY A 370 30.37 11.03 0.50
CA GLY A 370 29.68 11.41 1.74
C GLY A 370 28.16 11.57 1.64
N THR A 371 27.43 10.46 1.46
CA THR A 371 26.29 10.07 2.32
C THR A 371 25.60 8.83 1.74
N LYS A 372 25.62 7.74 2.52
CA LYS A 372 25.05 6.44 2.16
C LYS A 372 23.53 6.56 1.97
N ARG A 373 23.00 6.17 0.80
CA ARG A 373 21.56 5.99 0.58
C ARG A 373 21.21 4.49 0.54
N PRO A 374 20.36 3.97 1.46
CA PRO A 374 20.06 2.53 1.53
C PRO A 374 18.99 2.06 0.55
N ALA A 375 18.94 0.74 0.37
CA ALA A 375 18.18 -0.05 -0.62
C ALA A 375 16.64 0.02 -0.55
N THR A 376 16.06 0.98 0.15
CA THR A 376 14.60 1.17 0.22
C THR A 376 14.01 1.80 -1.05
N ALA A 377 14.83 2.18 -2.04
CA ALA A 377 14.41 3.02 -3.16
C ALA A 377 13.34 2.45 -4.11
N ALA A 378 13.20 1.13 -4.27
CA ALA A 378 12.16 0.56 -5.15
C ALA A 378 10.78 0.52 -4.49
N ALA A 379 10.72 0.10 -3.22
CA ALA A 379 9.51 0.20 -2.40
C ALA A 379 9.19 1.67 -2.06
N ALA A 380 10.21 2.50 -1.87
CA ALA A 380 10.08 3.94 -1.69
C ALA A 380 9.73 4.66 -2.98
N ALA A 381 10.06 4.14 -4.18
CA ALA A 381 9.63 4.71 -5.46
C ALA A 381 8.16 4.37 -5.75
N ALA A 382 7.71 3.15 -5.40
CA ALA A 382 6.30 2.80 -5.42
C ALA A 382 5.51 3.63 -4.40
N ALA A 383 5.99 3.71 -3.16
CA ALA A 383 5.40 4.55 -2.11
C ALA A 383 5.51 6.06 -2.43
N ALA A 384 6.57 6.53 -3.10
CA ALA A 384 6.71 7.90 -3.56
C ALA A 384 5.80 8.18 -4.75
N GLY A 385 5.53 7.21 -5.63
CA GLY A 385 4.52 7.32 -6.68
C GLY A 385 3.13 7.51 -6.09
N THR A 386 2.77 6.70 -5.08
CA THR A 386 1.49 6.85 -4.35
C THR A 386 1.44 8.15 -3.55
N ARG A 387 2.52 8.54 -2.86
CA ARG A 387 2.61 9.83 -2.14
C ARG A 387 2.58 11.02 -3.08
N ARG A 388 3.16 10.92 -4.29
CA ARG A 388 3.14 11.99 -5.29
C ARG A 388 1.75 12.14 -5.90
N ALA A 389 1.04 11.04 -6.16
CA ALA A 389 -0.37 11.09 -6.55
C ALA A 389 -1.23 11.71 -5.44
N LEU A 390 -1.03 11.33 -4.17
CA LEU A 390 -1.69 11.93 -3.00
C LEU A 390 -1.34 13.42 -2.82
N ALA A 391 -0.08 13.80 -3.02
CA ALA A 391 0.35 15.20 -2.96
C ALA A 391 -0.28 16.01 -4.11
N SER A 392 -0.36 15.45 -5.31
CA SER A 392 -1.07 16.05 -6.45
C SER A 392 -2.56 16.21 -6.18
N PHE A 393 -3.20 15.27 -5.44
CA PHE A 393 -4.58 15.45 -4.99
C PHE A 393 -4.69 16.58 -3.96
N ASN A 394 -3.76 16.68 -3.02
CA ASN A 394 -3.80 17.70 -1.97
C ASN A 394 -3.53 19.12 -2.49
N ALA A 395 -2.90 19.27 -3.66
CA ALA A 395 -2.65 20.56 -4.29
C ALA A 395 -3.92 21.23 -4.88
N LEU A 396 -4.98 20.47 -5.16
CA LEU A 396 -6.26 21.04 -5.59
C LEU A 396 -7.05 21.57 -4.38
N SER A 397 -7.65 22.75 -4.54
CA SER A 397 -8.54 23.29 -3.52
C SER A 397 -9.78 22.41 -3.35
N THR A 398 -10.43 22.46 -2.18
CA THR A 398 -11.67 21.71 -1.94
C THR A 398 -12.76 22.06 -2.97
N LYS A 399 -12.87 23.34 -3.35
CA LYS A 399 -13.80 23.82 -4.37
C LYS A 399 -13.52 23.19 -5.74
N ASP A 400 -12.25 23.12 -6.14
CA ASP A 400 -11.83 22.49 -7.39
C ASP A 400 -12.15 20.99 -7.43
N LYS A 401 -11.86 20.29 -6.32
CA LYS A 401 -12.20 18.88 -6.15
C LYS A 401 -13.70 18.62 -6.28
N MET A 402 -14.53 19.42 -5.61
CA MET A 402 -15.98 19.32 -5.68
C MET A 402 -16.50 19.56 -7.10
N ARG A 403 -15.93 20.54 -7.81
CA ARG A 403 -16.27 20.82 -9.21
C ARG A 403 -15.94 19.64 -10.13
N ILE A 404 -14.72 19.09 -10.04
CA ILE A 404 -14.30 17.93 -10.84
C ILE A 404 -15.19 16.72 -10.53
N HIS A 405 -15.48 16.48 -9.24
CA HIS A 405 -16.36 15.39 -8.82
C HIS A 405 -17.77 15.54 -9.40
N ALA A 406 -18.35 16.75 -9.41
CA ALA A 406 -19.65 17.02 -10.01
C ALA A 406 -19.66 16.78 -11.52
N ILE A 407 -18.60 17.18 -12.24
CA ILE A 407 -18.45 16.92 -13.69
C ILE A 407 -18.41 15.41 -13.96
N VAL A 408 -17.58 14.66 -13.23
CA VAL A 408 -17.47 13.21 -13.41
C VAL A 408 -18.80 12.52 -13.10
N ARG A 409 -19.50 12.92 -12.04
CA ARG A 409 -20.79 12.34 -11.64
C ARG A 409 -21.90 12.63 -12.65
N LYS A 410 -22.00 13.86 -13.15
CA LYS A 410 -23.04 14.24 -14.13
C LYS A 410 -22.79 13.65 -15.51
N GLY A 411 -21.52 13.54 -15.93
CA GLY A 411 -21.17 13.00 -17.24
C GLY A 411 -21.17 11.46 -17.29
N ALA A 412 -20.96 10.78 -16.16
CA ALA A 412 -20.83 9.33 -16.13
C ALA A 412 -22.07 8.62 -16.70
N GLY A 413 -21.89 7.93 -17.83
CA GLY A 413 -22.95 7.20 -18.52
C GLY A 413 -23.68 8.00 -19.59
N VAL A 414 -23.46 9.32 -19.67
CA VAL A 414 -24.09 10.22 -20.64
C VAL A 414 -23.12 10.60 -21.76
N VAL A 415 -21.87 10.90 -21.39
CA VAL A 415 -20.82 11.31 -22.34
C VAL A 415 -19.57 10.44 -22.18
N PRO A 416 -18.74 10.32 -23.24
CA PRO A 416 -17.46 9.64 -23.14
C PRO A 416 -16.55 10.23 -22.05
N TYR A 417 -15.82 9.37 -21.36
CA TYR A 417 -14.85 9.73 -20.34
C TYR A 417 -13.73 10.64 -20.87
N SER A 418 -13.36 10.50 -22.14
CA SER A 418 -12.43 11.42 -22.80
C SER A 418 -12.93 12.87 -22.77
N GLU A 419 -14.23 13.09 -23.01
CA GLU A 419 -14.86 14.41 -22.96
C GLU A 419 -15.00 14.90 -21.52
N ILE A 420 -15.37 14.03 -20.58
CA ILE A 420 -15.42 14.36 -19.15
C ILE A 420 -14.06 14.87 -18.66
N ARG A 421 -12.97 14.26 -19.11
CA ARG A 421 -11.62 14.74 -18.79
C ARG A 421 -11.34 16.12 -19.37
N VAL A 422 -11.76 16.39 -20.61
CA VAL A 422 -11.63 17.72 -21.23
C VAL A 422 -12.42 18.75 -20.42
N GLN A 423 -13.66 18.46 -20.04
CA GLN A 423 -14.51 19.33 -19.23
C GLN A 423 -13.93 19.57 -17.83
N ALA A 424 -13.42 18.51 -17.18
CA ALA A 424 -12.77 18.62 -15.87
C ALA A 424 -11.48 19.45 -15.93
N ARG A 425 -10.77 19.43 -17.06
CA ARG A 425 -9.51 20.15 -17.29
C ARG A 425 -9.72 21.62 -17.69
N ALA A 426 -10.81 21.94 -18.38
CA ALA A 426 -11.08 23.25 -18.97
C ALA A 426 -10.92 24.45 -18.00
N PRO A 427 -11.35 24.37 -16.73
CA PRO A 427 -11.23 25.51 -15.80
C PRO A 427 -9.80 25.83 -15.34
N PHE A 428 -8.82 24.97 -15.65
CA PHE A 428 -7.49 25.06 -15.08
C PHE A 428 -6.47 25.58 -16.10
N VAL A 429 -5.74 26.64 -15.71
CA VAL A 429 -4.62 27.22 -16.46
C VAL A 429 -3.31 26.64 -15.94
N GLY A 430 -2.36 26.39 -16.84
CA GLY A 430 -1.05 25.82 -16.52
C GLY A 430 -1.00 24.28 -16.60
N VAL A 431 0.14 23.76 -17.05
CA VAL A 431 0.35 22.33 -17.31
C VAL A 431 0.17 21.49 -16.04
N GLU A 432 0.69 21.97 -14.90
CA GLU A 432 0.66 21.22 -13.65
C GLU A 432 -0.75 21.14 -13.05
N ARG A 433 -1.49 22.25 -13.00
CA ARG A 433 -2.90 22.27 -12.54
C ARG A 433 -3.79 21.38 -13.40
N ARG A 434 -3.59 21.42 -14.73
CA ARG A 434 -4.28 20.54 -15.68
C ARG A 434 -4.01 19.06 -15.40
N ARG A 435 -2.74 18.71 -15.14
CA ARG A 435 -2.33 17.34 -14.78
C ARG A 435 -2.94 16.89 -13.45
N GLN A 436 -3.01 17.78 -12.45
CA GLN A 436 -3.64 17.51 -11.16
C GLN A 436 -5.14 17.25 -11.33
N SER A 437 -5.83 18.07 -12.12
CA SER A 437 -7.25 17.86 -12.46
C SER A 437 -7.48 16.52 -13.15
N ASP A 438 -6.68 16.19 -14.17
CA ASP A 438 -6.73 14.88 -14.86
C ASP A 438 -6.54 13.70 -13.88
N THR A 439 -5.59 13.83 -12.96
CA THR A 439 -5.30 12.78 -11.98
C THR A 439 -6.49 12.61 -11.02
N TYR A 440 -7.09 13.70 -10.57
CA TYR A 440 -8.25 13.68 -9.66
C TYR A 440 -9.52 13.18 -10.37
N ALA A 441 -9.76 13.56 -11.63
CA ALA A 441 -10.85 13.02 -12.44
C ALA A 441 -10.73 11.50 -12.61
N ASN A 442 -9.51 11.00 -12.90
CA ASN A 442 -9.22 9.57 -12.97
C ASN A 442 -9.49 8.84 -11.64
N TYR A 443 -9.20 9.50 -10.51
CA TYR A 443 -9.49 8.97 -9.19
C TYR A 443 -11.00 8.88 -8.91
N CYS A 444 -11.76 9.93 -9.21
CA CYS A 444 -13.22 9.93 -9.06
C CYS A 444 -13.87 8.88 -9.95
N ALA A 445 -13.47 8.82 -11.23
CA ALA A 445 -14.04 7.91 -12.20
C ALA A 445 -13.73 6.44 -11.86
N ALA A 446 -12.52 6.12 -11.40
CA ALA A 446 -12.17 4.76 -10.98
C ALA A 446 -13.01 4.21 -9.81
N ARG A 447 -13.76 5.07 -9.10
CA ARG A 447 -14.65 4.69 -7.99
C ARG A 447 -16.14 4.86 -8.32
N HIS A 448 -16.46 5.39 -9.50
CA HIS A 448 -17.85 5.63 -9.87
C HIS A 448 -18.51 4.31 -10.33
N PRO A 449 -19.76 4.00 -9.89
CA PRO A 449 -20.43 2.75 -10.23
C PRO A 449 -20.49 2.45 -11.74
N VAL A 450 -20.73 3.48 -12.58
CA VAL A 450 -20.80 3.33 -14.04
C VAL A 450 -19.49 2.80 -14.63
N TYR A 451 -18.34 3.39 -14.26
CA TYR A 451 -17.05 2.92 -14.79
C TYR A 451 -16.62 1.60 -14.19
N LEU A 452 -17.00 1.32 -12.93
CA LEU A 452 -16.80 0.00 -12.33
C LEU A 452 -17.63 -1.07 -13.03
N ALA A 453 -18.87 -0.78 -13.42
CA ALA A 453 -19.71 -1.68 -14.20
C ALA A 453 -19.11 -1.93 -15.60
N ARG A 454 -18.67 -0.87 -16.29
CA ARG A 454 -17.94 -0.99 -17.57
C ARG A 454 -16.66 -1.81 -17.43
N ALA A 455 -15.89 -1.59 -16.38
CA ALA A 455 -14.68 -2.37 -16.09
C ALA A 455 -14.94 -3.87 -15.88
N ARG A 456 -16.14 -4.23 -15.42
CA ARG A 456 -16.59 -5.62 -15.26
C ARG A 456 -17.21 -6.20 -16.53
N HIS A 457 -17.41 -5.40 -17.57
CA HIS A 457 -17.99 -5.88 -18.82
C HIS A 457 -17.08 -6.95 -19.45
N PRO A 458 -17.63 -8.06 -19.96
CA PRO A 458 -16.82 -9.13 -20.57
C PRO A 458 -15.86 -8.64 -21.65
N ASP A 459 -16.23 -7.62 -22.43
CA ASP A 459 -15.36 -7.05 -23.47
C ASP A 459 -14.16 -6.30 -22.92
N THR A 460 -14.33 -5.62 -21.78
CA THR A 460 -13.22 -4.98 -21.07
C THR A 460 -12.26 -6.03 -20.54
N ILE A 461 -12.79 -7.11 -19.94
CA ILE A 461 -11.98 -8.24 -19.45
C ILE A 461 -11.17 -8.86 -20.60
N ARG A 462 -11.82 -9.15 -21.74
CA ARG A 462 -11.16 -9.67 -22.95
C ARG A 462 -10.05 -8.75 -23.44
N THR A 463 -10.30 -7.44 -23.41
CA THR A 463 -9.32 -6.43 -23.82
C THR A 463 -8.13 -6.34 -22.85
N VAL A 464 -8.36 -6.43 -21.54
CA VAL A 464 -7.28 -6.46 -20.54
C VAL A 464 -6.40 -7.70 -20.72
N ASP A 465 -7.00 -8.86 -20.98
CA ASP A 465 -6.25 -10.09 -21.28
C ASP A 465 -5.44 -9.95 -22.59
N ALA A 466 -5.98 -9.27 -23.61
CA ALA A 466 -5.23 -8.96 -24.83
C ALA A 466 -4.03 -8.01 -24.57
N ILE A 467 -4.18 -7.01 -23.70
CA ILE A 467 -3.07 -6.14 -23.28
C ILE A 467 -2.00 -6.95 -22.55
N LEU A 468 -2.38 -7.89 -21.68
CA LEU A 468 -1.43 -8.75 -20.96
C LEU A 468 -0.62 -9.64 -21.88
N ARG A 469 -1.22 -10.12 -22.97
CA ARG A 469 -0.54 -10.86 -24.04
C ARG A 469 0.36 -9.97 -24.92
N GLY A 470 0.40 -8.67 -24.67
CA GLY A 470 1.19 -7.70 -25.46
C GLY A 470 0.55 -7.34 -26.79
N ALA A 471 -0.70 -7.74 -27.05
CA ALA A 471 -1.39 -7.51 -28.31
C ALA A 471 -2.01 -6.10 -28.43
N ALA A 472 -2.00 -5.30 -27.35
CA ALA A 472 -2.61 -3.96 -27.35
C ALA A 472 -1.93 -2.98 -26.37
N ASN A 473 -2.01 -1.69 -26.68
CA ASN A 473 -1.57 -0.60 -25.80
C ASN A 473 -2.70 -0.21 -24.83
N ALA A 474 -2.40 -0.19 -23.53
CA ALA A 474 -3.37 0.09 -22.47
C ALA A 474 -4.07 1.45 -22.61
N GLY A 475 -3.34 2.50 -23.00
CA GLY A 475 -3.91 3.85 -23.14
C GLY A 475 -4.88 3.95 -24.31
N LYS A 476 -4.56 3.31 -25.45
CA LYS A 476 -5.46 3.28 -26.61
C LYS A 476 -6.75 2.52 -26.29
N LYS A 477 -6.62 1.36 -25.65
CA LYS A 477 -7.77 0.54 -25.26
C LYS A 477 -8.62 1.16 -24.15
N ALA A 478 -8.03 1.91 -23.23
CA ALA A 478 -8.79 2.65 -22.23
C ALA A 478 -9.78 3.63 -22.87
N ASN A 479 -9.36 4.32 -23.94
CA ASN A 479 -10.22 5.23 -24.69
C ASN A 479 -11.31 4.48 -25.47
N GLU A 480 -10.97 3.35 -26.12
CA GLU A 480 -11.96 2.51 -26.85
C GLU A 480 -13.04 1.93 -25.92
N LEU A 481 -12.66 1.57 -24.69
CA LEU A 481 -13.56 1.02 -23.67
C LEU A 481 -14.30 2.08 -22.85
N ASP A 482 -14.03 3.35 -23.11
CA ASP A 482 -14.59 4.48 -22.39
C ASP A 482 -14.45 4.39 -20.86
N ILE A 483 -13.24 4.03 -20.41
CA ILE A 483 -12.87 3.91 -18.99
C ILE A 483 -11.55 4.65 -18.68
N PRO A 484 -11.34 5.06 -17.41
CA PRO A 484 -10.08 5.68 -17.00
C PRO A 484 -8.87 4.77 -17.19
N ASN A 485 -7.78 5.30 -17.73
CA ASN A 485 -6.53 4.54 -17.89
C ASN A 485 -5.98 4.03 -16.53
N SER A 486 -6.23 4.77 -15.44
CA SER A 486 -5.91 4.31 -14.08
C SER A 486 -6.62 3.01 -13.71
N LEU A 487 -7.87 2.85 -14.13
CA LEU A 487 -8.69 1.67 -13.87
C LEU A 487 -8.17 0.47 -14.66
N VAL A 488 -7.81 0.66 -15.93
CA VAL A 488 -7.13 -0.37 -16.75
C VAL A 488 -5.84 -0.84 -16.10
N HIS A 489 -5.01 0.08 -15.59
CA HIS A 489 -3.79 -0.28 -14.88
C HIS A 489 -4.03 -1.03 -13.57
N ASP A 490 -5.11 -0.72 -12.83
CA ASP A 490 -5.49 -1.46 -11.63
C ASP A 490 -5.94 -2.88 -11.96
N LEU A 491 -6.77 -3.04 -12.99
CA LEU A 491 -7.19 -4.36 -13.50
C LEU A 491 -5.99 -5.21 -13.94
N LEU A 492 -5.05 -4.62 -14.70
CA LEU A 492 -3.81 -5.29 -15.11
C LEU A 492 -2.97 -5.74 -13.91
N ARG A 493 -2.91 -4.92 -12.86
CA ARG A 493 -2.16 -5.24 -11.63
C ARG A 493 -2.82 -6.39 -10.87
N ARG A 494 -4.15 -6.34 -10.68
CA ARG A 494 -4.93 -7.39 -10.03
C ARG A 494 -4.78 -8.72 -10.76
N ARG A 495 -4.97 -8.71 -12.08
CA ARG A 495 -4.86 -9.89 -12.94
C ARG A 495 -3.46 -10.52 -12.89
N ARG A 496 -2.39 -9.71 -12.91
CA ARG A 496 -1.01 -10.21 -12.73
C ARG A 496 -0.75 -10.79 -11.33
N GLY A 497 -1.47 -10.30 -10.32
CA GLY A 497 -1.38 -10.79 -8.94
C GLY A 497 -2.27 -11.99 -8.66
N GLY A 498 -3.00 -12.52 -9.65
CA GLY A 498 -3.99 -13.58 -9.43
C GLY A 498 -5.18 -13.14 -8.57
N LEU A 499 -5.39 -11.84 -8.40
CA LEU A 499 -6.51 -11.30 -7.65
C LEU A 499 -7.79 -11.32 -8.50
N PRO A 500 -8.97 -11.48 -7.88
CA PRO A 500 -10.24 -11.33 -8.57
C PRO A 500 -10.37 -9.94 -9.21
N TRP A 501 -11.19 -9.86 -10.26
CA TRP A 501 -11.40 -8.64 -11.06
C TRP A 501 -11.98 -7.48 -10.25
N VAL A 502 -12.56 -7.76 -9.07
CA VAL A 502 -13.15 -6.80 -8.13
C VAL A 502 -12.88 -7.26 -6.71
#